data_AF-A0A3D3CJH4-F1
#
_entry.id   AF-A0A3D3CJH4-F1
#
_cell.length_a   1.000
_cell.length_b   1.000
_cell.length_c   1.000
_cell.angle_alpha   90.00
_cell.angle_beta   90.00
_cell.angle_gamma   90.00
#
_symmetry.space_group_name_H-M   'P 1'
#
loop_
_entity.id
_entity.type
_entity.pdbx_description
1 polymer ?
#
loop_
_entity_poly.entity_id
_entity_poly.type
_entity_poly.pdbx_seq_one_letter_code
_entity_poly.pdbx_strand_id
1 'polypeptide(L)' 'MIPQALFWKDGRLHILDQRLLPNDAVYRECSAVEQVAEAIECLAVRGAPAIGIAAAYGVAIAAVAGRPFVAE' A
#
# COMPACT_ATOMS: atom_id res chain seq x y z
N MET A 1 5.02 -6.64 -20.43
CA MET A 1 4.24 -5.61 -19.70
C MET A 1 4.94 -5.37 -18.38
N ILE A 2 5.17 -4.11 -17.98
CA ILE A 2 5.82 -3.79 -16.70
C ILE A 2 4.74 -3.74 -15.63
N PRO A 3 4.85 -4.49 -14.52
CA PRO A 3 3.84 -4.47 -13.45
C PRO A 3 3.81 -3.11 -12.77
N GLN A 4 2.62 -2.61 -12.43
CA GLN A 4 2.45 -1.39 -11.65
C GLN A 4 2.86 -1.66 -10.20
N ALA A 5 3.63 -0.76 -9.59
CA ALA A 5 4.03 -0.90 -8.19
C ALA A 5 2.84 -0.83 -7.24
N LEU A 6 1.89 0.07 -7.51
CA LEU A 6 0.64 0.23 -6.77
C LEU A 6 -0.50 0.58 -7.73
N PHE A 7 -1.72 0.17 -7.42
CA PHE A 7 -2.93 0.68 -8.07
C PHE A 7 -4.12 0.66 -7.11
N TRP A 8 -5.13 1.48 -7.38
CA TRP A 8 -6.37 1.53 -6.61
C TRP A 8 -7.50 0.89 -7.40
N LYS A 9 -8.24 -0.03 -6.78
CA LYS A 9 -9.37 -0.72 -7.40
C LYS A 9 -10.37 -1.16 -6.34
N ASP A 10 -11.67 -1.04 -6.63
CA ASP A 10 -12.77 -1.53 -5.77
C ASP A 10 -12.67 -1.06 -4.30
N GLY A 11 -12.19 0.17 -4.09
CA GLY A 11 -12.03 0.77 -2.77
C GLY A 11 -10.84 0.23 -1.96
N ARG A 12 -9.91 -0.47 -2.60
CA ARG A 12 -8.72 -1.09 -1.98
C ARG A 12 -7.45 -0.66 -2.71
N LEU A 13 -6.37 -0.55 -1.95
CA LEU A 13 -5.03 -0.38 -2.50
C LEU A 13 -4.45 -1.75 -2.80
N HIS A 14 -3.95 -1.95 -4.02
CA HIS A 14 -3.19 -3.14 -4.40
C HIS A 14 -1.72 -2.76 -4.51
N ILE A 15 -0.87 -3.46 -3.75
CA ILE A 15 0.58 -3.25 -3.72
C ILE A 15 1.27 -4.47 -4.32
N LEU A 16 2.11 -4.27 -5.33
CA LEU A 16 2.97 -5.34 -5.85
C LEU A 16 3.97 -5.73 -4.75
N ASP A 17 3.98 -6.99 -4.33
CA ASP A 17 4.91 -7.48 -3.33
C ASP A 17 6.32 -7.64 -3.93
N GLN A 18 7.11 -6.58 -3.81
CA GLN A 18 8.44 -6.53 -4.39
C GLN A 18 9.44 -7.49 -3.72
N ARG A 19 9.07 -8.21 -2.65
CA ARG A 19 9.89 -9.24 -2.01
C ARG A 19 9.89 -10.55 -2.80
N LEU A 20 8.83 -10.77 -3.58
CA LEU A 20 8.64 -11.99 -4.38
C LEU A 20 9.22 -11.87 -5.79
N LEU A 21 9.51 -10.64 -6.24
CA LEU A 21 10.21 -10.42 -7.50
C LEU A 21 11.65 -10.95 -7.44
N PRO A 22 12.18 -11.48 -8.56
CA PRO A 22 11.55 -11.56 -9.88
C PRO A 22 10.67 -12.81 -10.10
N ASN A 23 10.57 -13.69 -9.11
CA ASN A 23 9.94 -15.01 -9.28
C ASN A 23 8.42 -14.89 -9.48
N ASP A 24 7.75 -14.09 -8.65
CA ASP A 24 6.30 -13.94 -8.68
C ASP A 24 5.88 -12.47 -8.60
N ALA A 25 4.90 -12.10 -9.43
CA ALA A 25 4.26 -10.79 -9.42
C ALA A 25 2.90 -10.88 -8.72
N VAL A 26 2.92 -10.90 -7.38
CA VAL A 26 1.72 -11.00 -6.54
C VAL A 26 1.36 -9.64 -5.96
N TYR A 27 0.06 -9.32 -5.94
CA TYR A 27 -0.47 -8.11 -5.35
C TYR A 27 -1.06 -8.39 -3.96
N ARG A 28 -0.65 -7.61 -2.95
CA ARG A 28 -1.28 -7.56 -1.63
C ARG A 28 -2.40 -6.55 -1.66
N GLU A 29 -3.58 -6.92 -1.19
CA GLU A 29 -4.71 -6.02 -1.00
C GLU A 29 -4.65 -5.38 0.39
N CYS A 30 -4.75 -4.06 0.42
CA CYS A 30 -4.79 -3.25 1.63
C CYS A 30 -6.11 -2.46 1.67
N SER A 31 -6.93 -2.75 2.68
CA SER A 31 -8.18 -2.05 3.00
C SER A 31 -8.16 -1.39 4.38
N ALA A 32 -7.06 -1.51 5.11
CA ALA A 32 -6.84 -0.88 6.41
C ALA A 32 -5.45 -0.23 6.46
N VAL A 33 -5.30 0.81 7.30
CA VAL A 33 -4.05 1.57 7.39
C VAL A 33 -2.89 0.71 7.90
N GLU A 34 -3.20 -0.25 8.78
CA GLU A 34 -2.23 -1.20 9.34
C GLU A 34 -1.64 -2.09 8.25
N GLN A 35 -2.43 -2.49 7.26
CA GLN A 35 -1.96 -3.30 6.13
C GLN A 35 -1.02 -2.51 5.22
N VAL A 36 -1.28 -1.20 5.06
CA VAL A 36 -0.40 -0.30 4.29
C VAL A 36 0.91 -0.08 5.05
N ALA A 37 0.85 0.16 6.36
CA ALA A 37 2.02 0.31 7.22
C ALA A 37 2.90 -0.96 7.19
N GLU A 38 2.28 -2.14 7.38
CA GLU A 38 2.98 -3.42 7.31
C GLU A 38 3.67 -3.61 5.95
N ALA A 39 3.01 -3.24 4.83
CA ALA A 39 3.60 -3.35 3.50
C ALA A 39 4.85 -2.47 3.32
N ILE A 40 4.90 -1.29 3.95
CA ILE A 40 6.07 -0.41 3.94
C ILE A 40 7.17 -0.98 4.84
N GLU A 41 6.84 -1.35 6.08
CA GLU A 41 7.78 -1.85 7.09
C GLU A 41 8.46 -3.15 6.66
N CYS A 42 7.71 -4.07 6.06
CA CYS A 42 8.25 -5.33 5.57
C CYS A 42 8.93 -5.23 4.19
N LEU A 43 8.99 -4.03 3.58
CA LEU A 43 9.54 -3.77 2.24
C LEU A 43 8.81 -4.48 1.09
N ALA A 44 7.53 -4.84 1.28
CA ALA A 44 6.66 -5.24 0.18
C ALA A 44 6.48 -4.09 -0.83
N VAL A 45 6.39 -2.85 -0.34
CA VAL A 45 6.60 -1.63 -1.14
C VAL A 45 7.89 -0.94 -0.73
N ARG A 46 8.69 -0.53 -1.72
CA ARG A 46 9.94 0.21 -1.50
C ARG A 46 10.20 1.20 -2.63
N GLY A 47 11.11 2.14 -2.36
CA GLY A 47 11.42 3.29 -3.20
C GLY A 47 10.65 4.52 -2.72
N ALA A 48 11.35 5.64 -2.51
CA ALA A 48 10.78 6.82 -1.86
C ALA A 48 9.46 7.32 -2.48
N PRO A 49 9.32 7.42 -3.82
CA PRO A 49 8.05 7.81 -4.43
C PRO A 49 6.91 6.81 -4.15
N ALA A 50 7.20 5.50 -4.23
CA ALA A 50 6.21 4.45 -4.01
C ALA A 50 5.74 4.40 -2.55
N ILE A 51 6.65 4.60 -1.60
CA ILE A 51 6.34 4.71 -0.17
C ILE A 51 5.42 5.92 0.08
N GLY A 52 5.73 7.08 -0.50
CA GLY A 52 4.89 8.27 -0.37
C GLY A 52 3.47 8.06 -0.91
N ILE A 53 3.34 7.43 -2.07
CA ILE A 53 2.04 7.09 -2.66
C ILE A 53 1.28 6.08 -1.78
N ALA A 54 1.95 5.03 -1.28
CA ALA A 54 1.34 4.07 -0.36
C ALA A 54 0.79 4.75 0.89
N ALA A 55 1.60 5.59 1.54
CA ALA A 55 1.20 6.33 2.73
C ALA A 55 0.00 7.25 2.47
N ALA A 56 -0.02 7.95 1.32
CA ALA A 56 -1.15 8.80 0.94
C ALA A 56 -2.46 7.99 0.78
N TYR A 57 -2.40 6.80 0.18
CA TYR A 57 -3.56 5.90 0.14
C TYR A 57 -3.94 5.37 1.52
N GLY A 58 -2.98 5.14 2.41
CA GLY A 58 -3.25 4.83 3.83
C GLY A 58 -4.10 5.90 4.50
N VAL A 59 -3.79 7.18 4.28
CA VAL A 59 -4.61 8.31 4.77
C VAL A 59 -6.01 8.28 4.17
N ALA A 60 -6.14 8.05 2.85
CA ALA A 60 -7.44 7.95 2.20
C ALA A 60 -8.30 6.80 2.76
N ILE A 61 -7.70 5.62 2.99
CA ILE A 61 -8.35 4.48 3.62
C ILE A 61 -8.85 4.84 5.03
N ALA A 62 -8.01 5.48 5.86
CA ALA A 62 -8.37 5.87 7.22
C ALA A 62 -9.54 6.88 7.24
N ALA A 63 -9.54 7.84 6.30
CA ALA A 63 -10.61 8.82 6.16
C ALA A 63 -11.96 8.17 5.80
N VAL A 64 -11.96 7.21 4.86
CA VAL A 64 -13.18 6.46 4.49
C VAL A 64 -13.68 5.58 5.63
N ALA A 65 -12.77 5.01 6.43
CA ALA A 65 -13.12 4.19 7.60
C ALA A 65 -13.65 5.02 8.79
N GLY A 66 -13.67 6.35 8.71
CA GLY A 66 -14.10 7.24 9.79
C GLY A 66 -13.18 7.22 11.01
N ARG A 67 -11.92 6.82 10.84
CA ARG A 67 -10.95 6.83 11.94
C ARG A 67 -10.51 8.27 12.23
N PRO A 68 -10.59 8.74 13.49
CA PRO A 68 -10.08 10.05 13.84
C PRO A 68 -8.57 10.08 13.63
N PHE A 69 -8.08 11.17 13.04
CA PHE A 69 -6.65 11.45 12.96
C PHE A 69 -6.16 11.82 14.36
N VAL A 70 -5.22 11.04 14.90
CA VAL A 70 -4.55 11.33 16.17
C VAL A 70 -3.14 11.77 15.82
N ALA A 71 -2.87 13.07 15.92
CA ALA A 71 -1.51 13.59 15.94
C ALA A 71 -1.08 13.69 17.41
N GLU A 72 -0.16 12.81 17.81
CA GLU A 72 0.65 13.01 19.02
C GLU A 72 1.86 13.90 18.68
#